data_AF-A0AA40HW84-F1
#
_entry.id   AF-A0AA40HW84-F1
#
_cell.length_a   1.000
_cell.length_b   1.000
_cell.length_c   1.000
_cell.angle_alpha   90.00
_cell.angle_beta   90.00
_cell.angle_gamma   90.00
#
_symmetry.space_group_name_H-M   'P 1'
#
loop_
_entity.id
_entity.type
_entity.pdbx_description
1 polymer ?
#
loop_
_entity_poly.entity_id
_entity_poly.type
_entity_poly.pdbx_seq_one_letter_code
_entity_poly.pdbx_strand_id
1 'polypeptide(L)'
;MARPPTNRIAPALAGLAPVAEPEACDEMYESLARLHSNYYKHKYPRPRDTSFSGLTLEEYKLILSTDALGELKDMNKGLWKKLQEKFAARSPEEKQKVWAQSLSRPRT
;
A
#
# COMPACT_ATOMS: atom_id res chain seq x y z
N MET A 1 13.68 7.98 66.40
CA MET A 1 14.06 8.06 64.97
C MET A 1 13.11 7.19 64.17
N ALA A 2 12.33 7.76 63.25
CA ALA A 2 11.80 7.09 62.06
C ALA A 2 11.01 8.13 61.26
N ARG A 3 11.56 8.62 60.14
CA ARG A 3 10.81 9.43 59.17
C ARG A 3 10.11 8.46 58.21
N PRO A 4 8.83 8.69 57.84
CA PRO A 4 8.19 7.87 56.82
C PRO A 4 8.82 8.16 55.44
N PRO A 5 8.93 7.15 54.55
CA PRO A 5 9.43 7.38 53.20
C PRO A 5 8.40 8.19 52.42
N THR A 6 8.81 9.38 51.97
CA THR A 6 8.08 10.15 50.98
C THR A 6 7.99 9.34 49.70
N ASN A 7 6.84 8.71 49.46
CA ASN A 7 6.45 8.20 48.14
C ASN A 7 6.27 9.40 47.20
N ARG A 8 7.36 9.92 46.66
CA ARG A 8 7.36 10.76 45.46
C ARG A 8 7.29 9.82 44.25
N ILE A 9 6.12 9.26 44.01
CA ILE A 9 5.80 8.80 42.65
C ILE A 9 5.35 10.07 41.92
N ALA A 10 6.33 10.81 41.41
CA ALA A 10 6.06 11.79 40.37
C ALA A 10 5.46 11.01 39.18
N PRO A 11 4.31 11.41 38.63
CA PRO A 11 3.82 10.76 37.43
C PRO A 11 4.84 11.03 36.32
N ALA A 12 5.37 9.93 35.76
CA ALA A 12 6.20 9.90 34.58
C ALA A 12 5.38 10.30 33.34
N LEU A 13 4.92 11.55 33.29
CA LEU A 13 4.27 12.16 32.13
C LEU A 13 5.19 13.17 31.43
N ALA A 14 6.47 13.22 31.81
CA ALA A 14 7.51 14.00 31.12
C ALA A 14 8.00 13.32 29.83
N GLY A 15 7.10 12.66 29.10
CA GLY A 15 7.38 11.94 27.85
C GLY A 15 6.45 12.29 26.70
N LEU A 16 5.50 13.21 26.90
CA LEU A 16 4.84 13.89 25.80
C LEU A 16 5.55 15.22 25.66
N ALA A 17 6.39 15.34 24.63
CA ALA A 17 6.91 16.63 24.21
C ALA A 17 5.73 17.64 24.20
N PRO A 18 5.89 18.86 24.72
CA PRO A 18 4.89 19.89 24.50
C PRO A 18 4.70 19.96 22.99
N VAL A 19 3.50 19.61 22.54
CA VAL A 19 3.11 19.85 21.16
C VAL A 19 3.37 21.33 20.95
N ALA A 20 4.29 21.65 20.04
CA ALA A 20 4.84 22.98 19.89
C ALA A 20 3.77 24.04 19.62
N GLU A 21 2.59 23.63 19.12
CA GLU A 21 1.39 24.44 18.99
C GLU A 21 0.14 23.57 19.23
N PRO A 22 -0.67 23.81 20.28
CA PRO A 22 -1.87 23.01 20.56
C PRO A 22 -2.89 23.07 19.41
N GLU A 23 -2.98 24.20 18.71
CA GLU A 23 -3.84 24.38 17.54
C GLU A 23 -3.42 23.46 16.38
N ALA A 24 -2.11 23.22 16.19
CA ALA A 24 -1.63 22.27 15.19
C ALA A 24 -2.03 20.82 15.54
N CYS A 25 -2.14 20.48 16.83
CA CYS A 25 -2.65 19.19 17.25
C CYS A 25 -4.14 19.03 16.97
N ASP A 26 -4.92 20.07 17.20
CA ASP A 26 -6.36 20.08 16.88
C ASP A 26 -6.56 19.94 15.37
N GLU A 27 -5.80 20.66 14.54
CA GLU A 27 -5.85 20.52 13.09
C GLU A 27 -5.47 19.12 12.61
N MET A 28 -4.44 18.52 13.20
CA MET A 28 -4.04 17.14 12.91
C MET A 28 -5.13 16.16 13.31
N TYR A 29 -5.71 16.33 14.49
CA TYR A 29 -6.79 15.49 14.98
C TYR A 29 -8.03 15.59 14.08
N GLU A 30 -8.41 16.80 13.70
CA GLU A 30 -9.52 17.06 12.78
C GLU A 30 -9.27 16.45 11.39
N SER A 31 -8.03 16.50 10.90
CA SER A 31 -7.65 15.83 9.65
C SER A 31 -7.85 14.31 9.75
N LEU A 32 -7.41 13.69 10.86
CA LEU A 32 -7.63 12.27 11.12
C LEU A 32 -9.11 11.92 11.28
N ALA A 33 -9.88 12.75 11.97
CA ALA A 33 -11.32 12.58 12.14
C ALA A 33 -12.06 12.64 10.80
N ARG A 34 -11.65 13.53 9.88
CA ARG A 34 -12.18 13.60 8.51
C ARG A 34 -11.87 12.34 7.70
N LEU A 35 -10.67 11.78 7.84
CA LEU A 35 -10.31 10.53 7.16
C LEU A 35 -11.13 9.35 7.69
N HIS A 36 -11.25 9.20 9.01
CA HIS A 36 -11.99 8.10 9.63
C HIS A 36 -13.50 8.17 9.34
N SER A 37 -14.09 9.37 9.41
CA SER A 37 -15.52 9.58 9.15
C SER A 37 -15.91 9.49 7.67
N ASN A 38 -14.97 9.16 6.78
CA ASN A 38 -15.19 9.09 5.33
C ASN A 38 -15.69 10.42 4.74
N TYR A 39 -15.34 11.54 5.38
CA TYR A 39 -15.84 12.88 5.06
C TYR A 39 -15.67 13.23 3.57
N TYR A 40 -14.52 12.91 2.99
CA TYR A 40 -14.22 13.24 1.60
C TYR A 40 -15.03 12.45 0.58
N LYS A 41 -15.46 11.22 0.89
CA LYS A 41 -16.35 10.44 0.01
C LYS A 41 -17.72 11.09 -0.12
N HIS A 42 -18.23 11.67 0.97
CA HIS A 42 -19.52 12.36 0.98
C HIS A 42 -19.43 13.78 0.42
N LYS A 43 -18.31 14.47 0.68
CA LYS A 43 -18.08 15.84 0.17
C LYS A 43 -17.85 15.87 -1.34
N TYR A 44 -17.18 14.85 -1.89
CA TYR A 44 -16.85 14.76 -3.30
C TYR A 44 -17.36 13.43 -3.88
N PRO A 45 -18.68 13.30 -4.11
CA PRO A 45 -19.24 12.10 -4.70
C PRO A 45 -18.69 11.91 -6.11
N ARG A 46 -18.18 10.71 -6.39
CA ARG A 46 -17.65 10.39 -7.71
C ARG A 46 -18.79 10.14 -8.70
N PRO A 47 -18.76 10.75 -9.90
CA PRO A 47 -19.76 10.47 -10.94
C PRO A 47 -19.71 9.03 -11.47
N ARG A 48 -18.57 8.34 -11.31
CA ARG A 48 -18.37 6.94 -11.71
C ARG A 48 -17.61 6.20 -10.62
N ASP A 49 -17.97 4.95 -10.42
CA ASP A 49 -17.16 4.04 -9.62
C ASP A 49 -15.88 3.72 -10.37
N THR A 50 -14.77 4.28 -9.89
CA THR A 50 -13.45 3.97 -10.39
C THR A 50 -12.75 3.04 -9.42
N SER A 51 -12.30 1.91 -9.96
CA SER A 51 -11.41 0.98 -9.31
C SER A 51 -10.07 1.03 -10.02
N PHE A 52 -8.97 0.96 -9.26
CA PHE A 52 -7.63 0.90 -9.86
C PHE A 52 -7.47 -0.31 -10.79
N SER A 53 -8.10 -1.44 -10.46
CA SER A 53 -8.09 -2.65 -11.29
C SER A 53 -9.21 -2.67 -12.34
N GLY A 54 -10.15 -1.72 -12.29
CA GLY A 54 -11.38 -1.75 -13.09
C GLY A 54 -12.41 -2.78 -12.63
N LEU A 55 -12.14 -3.55 -11.57
CA LEU A 55 -13.05 -4.57 -11.04
C LEU A 55 -14.10 -3.98 -10.09
N THR A 56 -15.28 -4.56 -10.13
CA THR A 56 -16.39 -4.35 -9.20
C THR A 56 -16.14 -5.03 -7.85
N LEU A 57 -16.87 -4.63 -6.80
CA LEU A 57 -16.74 -5.23 -5.46
C LEU A 57 -17.06 -6.73 -5.45
N GLU A 58 -18.05 -7.17 -6.23
CA GLU A 58 -18.41 -8.58 -6.32
C GLU A 58 -17.32 -9.39 -7.02
N GLU A 59 -16.67 -8.83 -8.05
CA GLU A 59 -15.52 -9.48 -8.70
C GLU A 59 -14.32 -9.56 -7.76
N TYR A 60 -14.06 -8.52 -6.97
CA TYR A 60 -13.05 -8.56 -5.91
C TYR A 60 -13.35 -9.65 -4.88
N LYS A 61 -14.60 -9.73 -4.43
CA LYS A 61 -15.05 -10.73 -3.47
C LYS A 61 -14.91 -12.14 -4.05
N LEU A 62 -15.22 -12.32 -5.33
CA LEU A 62 -15.00 -13.58 -6.04
C LEU A 62 -13.52 -13.94 -6.10
N ILE A 63 -12.63 -13.03 -6.50
CA ILE A 63 -11.17 -13.28 -6.56
C ILE A 63 -10.59 -13.59 -5.19
N LEU A 64 -11.07 -12.92 -4.14
CA LEU A 64 -10.65 -13.15 -2.75
C LEU A 64 -11.33 -14.37 -2.13
N SER A 65 -12.37 -14.92 -2.75
CA SER A 65 -12.99 -16.15 -2.30
C SER A 65 -11.95 -17.27 -2.40
N THR A 66 -11.80 -18.02 -1.31
CA THR A 66 -10.73 -19.01 -1.15
C THR A 66 -10.65 -20.03 -2.29
N ASP A 67 -11.81 -20.37 -2.85
CA ASP A 67 -11.95 -21.32 -3.95
C ASP A 67 -11.37 -20.79 -5.27
N ALA A 68 -11.87 -19.64 -5.75
CA ALA A 68 -11.39 -19.00 -6.98
C ALA A 68 -9.93 -18.53 -6.91
N LEU A 69 -9.45 -18.13 -5.73
CA LEU A 69 -8.04 -17.78 -5.52
C LEU A 69 -7.12 -19.01 -5.72
N GLY A 70 -7.58 -20.19 -5.32
CA GLY A 70 -6.88 -21.46 -5.53
C GLY A 70 -6.74 -21.78 -7.00
N GLU A 71 -7.85 -21.73 -7.74
CA GLU A 71 -7.89 -21.97 -9.19
C GLU A 71 -6.99 -20.98 -9.95
N LEU A 72 -7.08 -19.69 -9.63
CA LEU A 72 -6.25 -18.65 -10.23
C LEU A 72 -4.76 -18.90 -10.00
N LYS A 73 -4.37 -19.30 -8.78
CA LYS A 73 -2.99 -19.60 -8.43
C LYS A 73 -2.47 -20.80 -9.21
N ASP A 74 -3.27 -21.83 -9.39
CA ASP A 74 -2.87 -23.03 -10.13
C ASP A 74 -2.78 -22.76 -11.64
N MET A 75 -3.68 -21.94 -12.19
CA MET A 75 -3.58 -21.44 -13.56
C MET A 75 -2.34 -20.55 -13.76
N ASN A 76 -2.04 -19.66 -12.82
CA ASN A 76 -0.89 -18.76 -12.90
C ASN A 76 0.45 -19.52 -12.91
N LYS A 77 0.56 -20.64 -12.18
CA LYS A 77 1.77 -21.50 -12.24
C LYS A 77 2.01 -22.05 -13.64
N GLY A 78 0.95 -22.48 -14.34
CA GLY A 78 1.04 -22.99 -15.71
C GLY A 78 1.46 -21.91 -16.72
N LEU A 79 0.91 -20.71 -16.56
CA LEU A 79 1.28 -19.53 -17.34
C LEU A 79 2.72 -19.08 -17.06
N TRP A 80 3.14 -19.06 -15.80
CA TRP A 80 4.50 -18.71 -15.39
C TRP A 80 5.53 -19.71 -15.89
N LYS A 81 5.23 -21.02 -15.89
CA LYS A 81 6.09 -22.04 -16.51
C LYS A 81 6.27 -21.80 -18.01
N LYS A 82 5.19 -21.54 -18.75
CA LYS A 82 5.26 -21.22 -20.18
C LYS A 82 6.04 -19.93 -20.45
N LEU A 83 5.89 -18.93 -19.58
CA LEU A 83 6.66 -17.70 -19.66
C LEU A 83 8.14 -18.00 -19.40
N GLN A 84 8.47 -18.70 -18.33
CA GLN A 84 9.82 -19.10 -17.98
C GLN A 84 10.49 -19.90 -19.10
N GLU A 85 9.81 -20.86 -19.73
CA GLU A 85 10.32 -21.61 -20.88
C GLU A 85 10.63 -20.70 -22.07
N LYS A 86 9.75 -19.73 -22.38
CA LYS A 86 10.00 -18.73 -23.43
C LYS A 86 11.17 -17.80 -23.11
N PHE A 87 11.42 -17.52 -21.83
CA PHE A 87 12.55 -16.71 -21.41
C PHE A 87 13.85 -17.51 -21.30
N ALA A 88 13.80 -18.79 -20.90
CA ALA A 88 14.92 -19.70 -20.82
C ALA A 88 15.39 -20.17 -22.20
N ALA A 89 14.47 -20.37 -23.15
CA ALA A 89 14.78 -20.71 -24.54
C ALA A 89 15.37 -19.53 -25.33
N ARG A 90 15.28 -18.30 -24.80
CA ARG A 90 15.74 -17.08 -25.48
C ARG A 90 16.85 -16.46 -24.64
N SER A 91 18.10 -16.79 -25.00
CA SER A 91 19.30 -16.48 -24.23
C SER A 91 19.34 -14.98 -23.83
N PRO A 92 19.79 -14.67 -22.60
CA PRO A 92 19.84 -13.28 -22.12
C PRO A 92 20.77 -12.40 -22.97
N GLU A 93 21.80 -12.99 -23.58
CA GLU A 93 22.81 -12.32 -24.39
C GLU A 93 22.25 -11.73 -25.70
N GLU A 94 21.35 -12.44 -26.38
CA GLU A 94 20.73 -11.96 -27.62
C GLU A 94 19.77 -10.80 -27.34
N LYS A 95 19.01 -10.88 -26.26
CA LYS A 95 18.14 -9.78 -25.82
C LYS A 95 18.99 -8.54 -25.53
N GLN A 96 20.03 -8.66 -24.71
CA GLN A 96 20.88 -7.53 -24.35
C GLN A 96 21.48 -6.82 -25.58
N LYS A 97 21.91 -7.58 -26.60
CA LYS A 97 22.39 -7.02 -27.87
C LYS A 97 21.30 -6.29 -28.66
N VAL A 98 20.08 -6.84 -28.71
CA VAL A 98 18.93 -6.22 -29.41
C VAL A 98 18.44 -4.95 -28.71
N TRP A 99 18.41 -4.94 -27.37
CA TRP A 99 18.09 -3.76 -26.58
C TRP A 99 19.15 -2.68 -26.74
N ALA A 100 20.43 -3.04 -26.67
CA ALA A 100 21.54 -2.11 -26.91
C ALA A 100 21.51 -1.50 -28.33
N GLN A 101 21.20 -2.31 -29.34
CA GLN A 101 21.10 -1.87 -30.74
C GLN A 101 19.87 -0.98 -31.00
N SER A 102 18.77 -1.22 -30.28
CA SER A 102 17.57 -0.39 -30.39
C SER A 102 17.75 0.96 -29.70
N LEU A 103 18.46 0.99 -28.56
CA LEU A 103 18.80 2.22 -27.83
C LEU A 103 19.91 3.04 -28.53
N SER A 104 20.74 2.41 -29.37
CA SER A 104 21.80 3.08 -30.12
C SER A 104 21.33 3.71 -31.43
N ARG A 105 20.08 3.50 -31.86
CA ARG A 105 19.55 4.19 -33.05
C ARG A 105 19.25 5.65 -32.70
N PRO A 106 19.91 6.63 -33.33
CA PRO A 106 19.53 8.04 -33.18
C PRO A 106 18.11 8.20 -33.70
N ARG A 107 17.25 8.79 -32.88
CA ARG A 107 15.90 9.20 -33.29
C ARG A 107 16.05 10.45 -34.14
N THR A 108 16.16 10.28 -35.46
CA THR A 108 16.03 11.37 -36.44
C THR A 108 14.60 11.85 -36.52
#